data_AF-A0A8C4WYJ0-F1
#
_entry.id   AF-A0A8C4WYJ0-F1
#
_cell.length_a   1.000
_cell.length_b   1.000
_cell.length_c   1.000
_cell.angle_alpha   90.00
_cell.angle_beta   90.00
_cell.angle_gamma   90.00
#
_symmetry.space_group_name_H-M   'P 1'
#
loop_
_entity.id
_entity.type
_entity.pdbx_description
1 polymer ?
#
loop_
_entity_poly.entity_id
_entity_poly.type
_entity_poly.pdbx_seq_one_letter_code
_entity_poly.pdbx_strand_id
1 'polypeptide(L)'
;METVTCLTWTFYFSLLLLTVPRFASGQDMDECAENTDTCDVDAICQNTASSYRCMCKPGYKGNGHRCSDIDECDSDYNGGCVHECINIPGNYRCTCYDGFMLAEDGHNCFDVNECEVNNGGCQHVCINTMGSYECLCKDGFFLSDNQHTCIHRSEGGMNCMNKAHGCQHICIETPKAGAACECRPGFELAKNKRDCLLTCNHGNGGCHHMCDDTDDGPMCACHQNYMLHSDDKACIDNVGRQRGEKRVADASQETCAINNGGCDRTCKDTSTGVHCSCPAGFTLQADGKTCKGEVKCHNCVIAMLF
;
A
#
# COMPACT_ATOMS: atom_id res chain seq x y z
N MET A 1 39.75 33.97 102.45
CA MET A 1 41.10 34.31 102.94
C MET A 1 42.07 33.95 101.84
N GLU A 2 43.13 34.76 101.64
CA GLU A 2 44.26 34.51 100.72
C GLU A 2 43.88 34.42 99.21
N THR A 3 44.37 35.23 98.25
CA THR A 3 45.71 35.80 97.93
C THR A 3 46.78 34.71 97.74
N VAL A 4 47.61 34.69 96.69
CA VAL A 4 48.54 35.75 96.27
C VAL A 4 48.84 35.74 94.74
N THR A 5 49.14 36.94 94.23
CA THR A 5 49.67 37.39 92.93
C THR A 5 50.86 36.59 92.34
N CYS A 6 50.99 36.33 91.02
CA CYS A 6 51.38 37.21 89.87
C CYS A 6 52.91 37.28 89.59
N LEU A 7 53.29 37.95 88.49
CA LEU A 7 54.63 38.14 87.84
C LEU A 7 54.95 37.09 86.74
N THR A 8 55.07 37.39 85.42
CA THR A 8 55.96 38.30 84.62
C THR A 8 57.45 37.90 84.72
N TRP A 9 58.31 37.82 83.69
CA TRP A 9 58.54 38.57 82.42
C TRP A 9 59.16 37.59 81.35
N THR A 10 59.29 37.77 80.01
CA THR A 10 58.87 38.75 78.96
C THR A 10 58.98 38.15 77.53
N PHE A 11 58.70 38.94 76.48
CA PHE A 11 58.89 38.71 75.04
C PHE A 11 60.21 38.04 74.57
N TYR A 12 60.15 37.29 73.46
CA TYR A 12 60.74 37.70 72.16
C TYR A 12 60.11 36.93 70.98
N PHE A 13 60.06 37.56 69.79
CA PHE A 13 59.52 37.00 68.54
C PHE A 13 60.63 36.34 67.71
N SER A 14 60.46 35.07 67.26
CA SER A 14 60.90 34.62 65.92
C SER A 14 60.47 33.17 65.58
N LEU A 15 59.45 33.07 64.72
CA LEU A 15 59.25 32.13 63.61
C LEU A 15 59.84 30.68 63.60
N LEU A 16 58.97 29.73 63.20
CA LEU A 16 59.23 28.39 62.62
C LEU A 16 59.85 27.29 63.51
N LEU A 17 59.00 26.36 63.99
CA LEU A 17 58.96 24.98 63.44
C LEU A 17 57.72 24.21 63.93
N LEU A 18 56.63 24.37 63.17
CA LEU A 18 55.47 23.47 63.03
C LEU A 18 55.15 22.49 64.19
N THR A 19 54.44 22.97 65.22
CA THR A 19 53.50 22.12 65.95
C THR A 19 52.31 21.79 65.03
N VAL A 20 52.46 20.75 64.21
CA VAL A 20 51.35 20.23 63.39
C VAL A 20 50.24 19.77 64.34
N PRO A 21 49.03 20.38 64.31
CA PRO A 21 47.93 19.92 65.13
C PRO A 21 47.47 18.54 64.62
N ARG A 22 47.18 17.61 65.54
CA ARG A 22 46.52 16.34 65.20
C ARG A 22 45.04 16.59 64.86
N PHE A 23 44.79 17.17 63.70
CA PHE A 23 43.48 17.10 63.06
C PHE A 23 43.35 15.76 62.35
N ALA A 24 42.85 14.76 63.08
CA ALA A 24 42.44 13.48 62.53
C ALA A 24 41.08 13.62 61.85
N SER A 25 41.07 14.23 60.67
CA SER A 25 39.96 14.16 59.72
C SER A 25 40.52 14.32 58.32
N GLY A 26 40.82 13.19 57.67
CA GLY A 26 40.72 13.13 56.22
C GLY A 26 39.24 13.26 55.90
N GLN A 27 38.77 14.49 55.73
CA GLN A 27 37.42 14.74 55.28
C GLN A 27 37.37 14.35 53.80
N ASP A 28 36.55 13.35 53.54
CA ASP A 28 36.23 12.87 52.20
C ASP A 28 35.68 14.03 51.36
N MET A 29 36.24 14.23 50.16
CA MET A 29 35.84 15.28 49.24
C MET A 29 34.69 14.75 48.40
N ASP A 30 33.46 15.17 48.68
CA ASP A 30 32.28 14.68 47.96
C ASP A 30 32.24 15.25 46.53
N GLU A 31 32.84 14.53 45.58
CA GLU A 31 32.98 15.02 44.20
C GLU A 31 31.62 15.14 43.50
N CYS A 32 30.61 14.41 43.96
CA CYS A 32 29.22 14.49 43.49
C CYS A 32 28.52 15.78 43.97
N ALA A 33 28.76 16.21 45.22
CA ALA A 33 28.21 17.45 45.76
C ALA A 33 28.88 18.70 45.17
N GLU A 34 30.21 18.65 44.98
CA GLU A 34 30.99 19.75 44.38
C GLU A 34 30.87 19.79 42.83
N ASN A 35 30.21 18.81 42.21
CA ASN A 35 30.07 18.66 40.74
C ASN A 35 31.44 18.62 40.02
N THR A 36 32.41 17.96 40.64
CA THR A 36 33.76 17.72 40.10
C THR A 36 33.97 16.28 39.64
N ASP A 37 32.91 15.48 39.64
CA ASP A 37 32.91 14.11 39.13
C ASP A 37 33.08 14.06 37.60
N THR A 38 33.22 12.84 37.07
CA THR A 38 33.32 12.58 35.63
C THR A 38 32.32 11.52 35.19
N CYS A 39 31.18 11.43 35.87
CA CYS A 39 30.11 10.50 35.51
C CYS A 39 29.45 10.91 34.19
N ASP A 40 28.79 9.95 33.55
CA ASP A 40 27.92 10.22 32.40
C ASP A 40 26.71 11.07 32.86
N VAL A 41 26.14 11.88 31.96
CA VAL A 41 24.88 12.59 32.23
C VAL A 41 23.74 11.63 32.53
N ASP A 42 23.82 10.39 32.02
CA ASP A 42 22.92 9.27 32.29
C ASP A 42 23.46 8.26 33.31
N ALA A 43 24.29 8.75 34.24
CA ALA A 43 24.68 8.05 35.45
C ALA A 43 24.17 8.74 36.74
N ILE A 44 24.36 8.04 37.85
CA ILE A 44 24.19 8.47 39.23
C ILE A 44 25.58 8.47 39.85
N CYS A 45 26.05 9.63 40.29
CA CYS A 45 27.25 9.76 41.10
C CYS A 45 26.93 9.32 42.55
N GLN A 46 27.74 8.43 43.11
CA GLN A 46 27.66 8.02 44.51
C GLN A 46 29.02 8.25 45.17
N ASN A 47 29.11 9.19 46.11
CA ASN A 47 30.31 9.39 46.89
C ASN A 47 30.60 8.16 47.80
N THR A 48 31.89 7.85 48.03
CA THR A 48 32.37 6.81 48.94
C THR A 48 33.62 7.32 49.66
N ALA A 49 33.90 6.83 50.87
CA ALA A 49 34.90 7.36 51.81
C ALA A 49 36.40 7.24 51.40
N SER A 50 36.72 7.46 50.13
CA SER A 50 38.03 7.50 49.48
C SER A 50 37.98 8.11 48.06
N SER A 51 36.79 8.19 47.42
CA SER A 51 36.42 8.89 46.17
C SER A 51 35.02 8.40 45.71
N TYR A 52 34.38 9.08 44.76
CA TYR A 52 33.14 8.67 44.09
C TYR A 52 33.17 7.38 43.25
N ARG A 53 31.97 6.85 42.98
CA ARG A 53 31.69 5.85 41.94
C ARG A 53 30.49 6.26 41.09
N CYS A 54 30.58 6.06 39.78
CA CYS A 54 29.48 6.26 38.86
C CYS A 54 28.73 4.96 38.59
N MET A 55 27.40 5.02 38.47
CA MET A 55 26.55 3.90 38.01
C MET A 55 25.57 4.42 36.97
N CYS A 56 25.36 3.73 35.85
CA CYS A 56 24.30 4.13 34.91
C CYS A 56 22.92 4.14 35.60
N LYS A 57 22.05 5.06 35.20
CA LYS A 57 20.65 5.13 35.66
C LYS A 57 19.90 3.83 35.30
N PRO A 58 18.77 3.49 35.97
CA PRO A 58 17.84 2.49 35.47
C PRO A 58 17.46 2.77 34.01
N GLY A 59 17.34 1.72 33.19
CA GLY A 59 17.18 1.85 31.73
C GLY A 59 18.48 2.07 30.93
N TYR A 60 19.64 2.21 31.58
CA TYR A 60 20.93 2.43 30.91
C TYR A 60 21.98 1.37 31.27
N LYS A 61 22.73 0.93 30.25
CA LYS A 61 23.87 0.00 30.33
C LYS A 61 25.19 0.73 30.08
N GLY A 62 26.26 0.34 30.77
CA GLY A 62 27.56 0.98 30.61
C GLY A 62 28.48 0.85 31.82
N ASN A 63 29.45 1.74 31.95
CA ASN A 63 30.43 1.75 33.05
C ASN A 63 30.29 2.97 34.00
N GLY A 64 29.19 3.71 33.91
CA GLY A 64 28.93 4.90 34.73
C GLY A 64 29.62 6.19 34.24
N HIS A 65 30.74 6.09 33.51
CA HIS A 65 31.40 7.23 32.84
C HIS A 65 31.03 7.32 31.34
N ARG A 66 30.48 6.23 30.81
CA ARG A 66 29.84 6.09 29.51
C ARG A 66 28.62 5.20 29.68
N CYS A 67 27.45 5.75 29.50
CA CYS A 67 26.17 5.07 29.57
C CYS A 67 25.49 5.12 28.20
N SER A 68 24.78 4.06 27.86
CA SER A 68 23.96 3.95 26.66
C SER A 68 22.61 3.37 27.06
N ASP A 69 21.56 3.90 26.45
CA ASP A 69 20.20 3.39 26.55
C ASP A 69 20.13 1.87 26.36
N ILE A 70 19.23 1.21 27.08
CA ILE A 70 18.90 -0.20 26.89
C ILE A 70 17.68 -0.26 25.99
N ASP A 71 17.87 -0.60 24.72
CA ASP A 71 16.73 -0.91 23.87
C ASP A 71 16.06 -2.22 24.35
N GLU A 72 14.95 -2.11 25.06
CA GLU A 72 14.16 -3.27 25.49
C GLU A 72 13.36 -3.90 24.33
N CYS A 73 13.17 -3.20 23.22
CA CYS A 73 12.46 -3.69 22.04
C CYS A 73 13.34 -4.57 21.15
N ASP A 74 14.66 -4.33 21.10
CA ASP A 74 15.70 -5.19 20.49
C ASP A 74 15.96 -6.50 21.28
N SER A 75 14.98 -6.96 22.07
CA SER A 75 15.00 -8.22 22.80
C SER A 75 14.27 -9.33 22.04
N ASP A 76 14.66 -10.60 22.27
CA ASP A 76 14.04 -11.80 21.66
C ASP A 76 12.51 -11.94 21.87
N TYR A 77 11.90 -11.05 22.66
CA TYR A 77 10.48 -11.05 23.00
C TYR A 77 9.82 -9.66 22.89
N ASN A 78 10.35 -8.72 22.08
CA ASN A 78 9.69 -7.44 21.77
C ASN A 78 9.31 -6.60 23.02
N GLY A 79 10.18 -6.58 24.04
CA GLY A 79 9.90 -5.95 25.34
C GLY A 79 8.73 -6.57 26.13
N GLY A 80 8.20 -7.72 25.70
CA GLY A 80 6.96 -8.30 26.22
C GLY A 80 5.69 -7.73 25.59
N CYS A 81 5.79 -6.84 24.60
CA CYS A 81 4.66 -6.22 23.92
C CYS A 81 3.99 -7.19 22.92
N VAL A 82 2.65 -7.30 22.99
CA VAL A 82 1.87 -8.17 22.06
C VAL A 82 1.82 -7.60 20.63
N HIS A 83 1.81 -6.28 20.49
CA HIS A 83 1.82 -5.58 19.20
C HIS A 83 3.15 -4.82 19.01
N GLU A 84 3.16 -3.51 19.17
CA GLU A 84 4.33 -2.66 18.94
C GLU A 84 5.06 -2.36 20.26
N CYS A 85 6.39 -2.31 20.21
CA CYS A 85 7.25 -1.85 21.29
C CYS A 85 7.94 -0.55 20.84
N ILE A 86 7.92 0.48 21.70
CA ILE A 86 8.58 1.76 21.45
C ILE A 86 9.62 1.99 22.56
N ASN A 87 10.89 1.93 22.20
CA ASN A 87 12.01 2.31 23.06
C ASN A 87 12.07 3.85 23.25
N ILE A 88 12.40 4.32 24.46
CA ILE A 88 12.37 5.72 24.89
C ILE A 88 13.52 5.95 25.90
N PRO A 89 14.51 6.82 25.66
CA PRO A 89 15.71 6.94 26.52
C PRO A 89 15.48 6.76 28.03
N GLY A 90 15.89 5.59 28.55
CA GLY A 90 15.74 5.14 29.94
C GLY A 90 14.51 4.27 30.29
N ASN A 91 13.66 3.91 29.33
CA ASN A 91 12.49 3.01 29.50
C ASN A 91 11.90 2.59 28.13
N TYR A 92 10.79 1.86 28.13
CA TYR A 92 10.00 1.58 26.93
C TYR A 92 8.50 1.69 27.22
N ARG A 93 7.68 1.54 26.18
CA ARG A 93 6.23 1.27 26.30
C ARG A 93 5.76 0.39 25.15
N CYS A 94 4.68 -0.35 25.40
CA CYS A 94 3.95 -1.01 24.34
C CYS A 94 2.89 -0.10 23.73
N THR A 95 2.57 -0.32 22.46
CA THR A 95 1.49 0.32 21.72
C THR A 95 0.68 -0.74 20.98
N CYS A 96 -0.63 -0.52 20.88
CA CYS A 96 -1.53 -1.40 20.15
C CYS A 96 -1.85 -0.80 18.78
N TYR A 97 -2.09 -1.66 17.79
CA TYR A 97 -2.59 -1.23 16.49
C TYR A 97 -3.98 -0.61 16.57
N ASP A 98 -4.39 0.11 15.52
CA ASP A 98 -5.75 0.66 15.40
C ASP A 98 -6.80 -0.45 15.60
N GLY A 99 -7.91 -0.12 16.28
CA GLY A 99 -8.94 -1.09 16.68
C GLY A 99 -8.66 -1.84 17.98
N PHE A 100 -7.52 -1.60 18.65
CA PHE A 100 -7.15 -2.24 19.92
C PHE A 100 -6.85 -1.23 21.04
N MET A 101 -7.10 -1.62 22.29
CA MET A 101 -6.71 -0.88 23.49
C MET A 101 -5.66 -1.64 24.32
N LEU A 102 -4.75 -0.90 24.95
CA LEU A 102 -3.74 -1.47 25.84
C LEU A 102 -4.36 -1.89 27.18
N ALA A 103 -3.97 -3.06 27.68
CA ALA A 103 -4.39 -3.61 28.96
C ALA A 103 -3.77 -2.86 30.16
N GLU A 104 -4.34 -3.07 31.36
CA GLU A 104 -3.79 -2.51 32.61
C GLU A 104 -2.38 -3.04 32.96
N ASP A 105 -1.96 -4.16 32.38
CA ASP A 105 -0.59 -4.69 32.50
C ASP A 105 0.43 -3.94 31.63
N GLY A 106 -0.01 -3.08 30.71
CA GLY A 106 0.86 -2.29 29.83
C GLY A 106 1.50 -3.06 28.67
N HIS A 107 1.16 -4.33 28.46
CA HIS A 107 1.78 -5.23 27.48
C HIS A 107 0.80 -5.91 26.52
N ASN A 108 -0.36 -6.34 27.02
CA ASN A 108 -1.40 -6.98 26.23
C ASN A 108 -2.30 -5.96 25.52
N CYS A 109 -2.85 -6.37 24.37
CA CYS A 109 -3.81 -5.58 23.60
C CYS A 109 -5.15 -6.31 23.51
N PHE A 110 -6.24 -5.62 23.81
CA PHE A 110 -7.61 -6.12 23.69
C PHE A 110 -8.34 -5.44 22.54
N ASP A 111 -9.17 -6.23 21.87
CA ASP A 111 -10.05 -5.80 20.77
C ASP A 111 -11.09 -4.78 21.24
N VAL A 112 -11.24 -3.66 20.53
CA VAL A 112 -12.21 -2.61 20.87
C VAL A 112 -13.49 -2.83 20.09
N ASN A 113 -14.45 -3.52 20.70
CA ASN A 113 -15.75 -3.80 20.06
C ASN A 113 -16.57 -2.53 19.80
N GLU A 114 -16.49 -1.99 18.58
CA GLU A 114 -17.19 -0.75 18.23
C GLU A 114 -18.71 -0.94 18.08
N CYS A 115 -19.19 -2.19 17.95
CA CYS A 115 -20.62 -2.47 17.90
C CYS A 115 -21.36 -2.13 19.22
N GLU A 116 -20.68 -2.16 20.37
CA GLU A 116 -21.27 -1.69 21.65
C GLU A 116 -21.59 -0.19 21.63
N VAL A 117 -20.86 0.60 20.83
CA VAL A 117 -20.99 2.07 20.77
C VAL A 117 -21.80 2.46 19.55
N ASN A 118 -23.08 2.77 19.76
CA ASN A 118 -23.99 3.22 18.70
C ASN A 118 -24.09 2.23 17.51
N ASN A 119 -23.98 0.92 17.77
CA ASN A 119 -24.02 -0.15 16.75
C ASN A 119 -22.94 0.04 15.65
N GLY A 120 -21.75 0.58 15.97
CA GLY A 120 -20.73 0.94 14.98
C GLY A 120 -21.21 2.00 13.96
N GLY A 121 -22.31 2.72 14.24
CA GLY A 121 -23.00 3.55 13.25
C GLY A 121 -23.74 2.76 12.15
N CYS A 122 -23.71 1.43 12.18
CA CYS A 122 -24.42 0.57 11.23
C CYS A 122 -25.94 0.77 11.32
N GLN A 123 -26.62 0.91 10.18
CA GLN A 123 -28.08 1.05 10.13
C GLN A 123 -28.83 -0.21 10.59
N HIS A 124 -28.26 -1.40 10.34
CA HIS A 124 -28.91 -2.68 10.61
C HIS A 124 -28.14 -3.54 11.62
N VAL A 125 -27.22 -4.39 11.16
CA VAL A 125 -26.44 -5.28 12.04
C VAL A 125 -24.99 -4.82 12.01
N CYS A 126 -24.36 -4.76 13.17
CA CYS A 126 -22.91 -4.63 13.32
C CYS A 126 -22.35 -6.00 13.70
N ILE A 127 -21.24 -6.42 13.08
CA ILE A 127 -20.47 -7.59 13.47
C ILE A 127 -19.06 -7.12 13.81
N ASN A 128 -18.67 -7.40 15.06
CA ASN A 128 -17.34 -7.11 15.54
C ASN A 128 -16.31 -8.14 15.03
N THR A 129 -15.10 -7.69 14.71
CA THR A 129 -13.99 -8.50 14.19
C THR A 129 -12.67 -8.06 14.83
N MET A 130 -11.60 -8.85 14.70
CA MET A 130 -10.33 -8.50 15.35
C MET A 130 -9.71 -7.22 14.76
N GLY A 131 -9.77 -6.11 15.51
CA GLY A 131 -9.26 -4.79 15.12
C GLY A 131 -10.19 -3.96 14.22
N SER A 132 -11.45 -4.36 14.03
CA SER A 132 -12.41 -3.61 13.23
C SER A 132 -13.83 -4.20 13.30
N TYR A 133 -14.79 -3.65 12.57
CA TYR A 133 -16.15 -4.15 12.48
C TYR A 133 -16.71 -4.04 11.06
N GLU A 134 -17.72 -4.84 10.74
CA GLU A 134 -18.46 -4.73 9.48
C GLU A 134 -19.96 -4.58 9.70
N CYS A 135 -20.60 -3.74 8.88
CA CYS A 135 -22.04 -3.56 8.89
C CYS A 135 -22.72 -4.50 7.89
N LEU A 136 -23.63 -5.36 8.38
CA LEU A 136 -24.46 -6.21 7.53
C LEU A 136 -25.90 -5.70 7.44
N CYS A 137 -26.48 -5.88 6.26
CA CYS A 137 -27.87 -5.54 5.96
C CYS A 137 -28.77 -6.79 6.06
N LYS A 138 -29.99 -6.59 6.58
CA LYS A 138 -31.04 -7.62 6.61
C LYS A 138 -31.56 -7.91 5.20
N ASP A 139 -32.17 -9.08 5.03
CA ASP A 139 -32.68 -9.56 3.73
C ASP A 139 -33.47 -8.51 2.94
N GLY A 140 -33.17 -8.39 1.64
CA GLY A 140 -33.75 -7.37 0.74
C GLY A 140 -33.03 -6.02 0.72
N PHE A 141 -32.10 -5.78 1.65
CA PHE A 141 -31.28 -4.57 1.72
C PHE A 141 -29.81 -4.85 1.39
N PHE A 142 -29.11 -3.86 0.85
CA PHE A 142 -27.71 -3.93 0.46
C PHE A 142 -26.92 -2.77 1.09
N LEU A 143 -25.66 -2.99 1.41
CA LEU A 143 -24.81 -1.98 2.01
C LEU A 143 -24.44 -0.91 0.97
N SER A 144 -24.48 0.36 1.37
CA SER A 144 -24.13 1.51 0.55
C SER A 144 -22.62 1.78 0.55
N ASP A 145 -22.13 2.61 -0.36
CA ASP A 145 -20.71 2.98 -0.50
C ASP A 145 -20.11 3.58 0.79
N ASN A 146 -20.95 4.14 1.68
CA ASN A 146 -20.53 4.63 2.99
C ASN A 146 -20.30 3.54 4.05
N GLN A 147 -20.49 2.27 3.72
CA GLN A 147 -20.30 1.08 4.57
C GLN A 147 -21.14 1.02 5.86
N HIS A 148 -22.12 1.91 6.05
CA HIS A 148 -23.01 1.91 7.22
C HIS A 148 -24.51 1.88 6.88
N THR A 149 -24.90 2.51 5.76
CA THR A 149 -26.31 2.63 5.34
C THR A 149 -26.76 1.43 4.53
N CYS A 150 -27.98 0.95 4.78
CA CYS A 150 -28.59 -0.18 4.10
C CYS A 150 -29.76 0.27 3.22
N ILE A 151 -29.63 0.09 1.89
CA ILE A 151 -30.60 0.53 0.88
C ILE A 151 -31.44 -0.64 0.34
N HIS A 152 -32.74 -0.39 0.12
CA HIS A 152 -33.69 -1.38 -0.40
C HIS A 152 -33.77 -1.32 -1.93
N ARG A 153 -33.62 -2.44 -2.65
CA ARG A 153 -33.77 -2.45 -4.12
C ARG A 153 -35.25 -2.48 -4.52
N SER A 154 -35.93 -1.33 -4.52
CA SER A 154 -37.27 -1.17 -5.15
C SER A 154 -37.55 0.24 -5.68
N GLU A 155 -36.57 0.88 -6.33
CA GLU A 155 -36.75 1.83 -7.45
C GLU A 155 -35.35 2.18 -8.02
N GLY A 156 -35.09 1.83 -9.29
CA GLY A 156 -33.84 2.18 -10.00
C GLY A 156 -32.63 1.22 -9.89
N GLY A 157 -32.56 0.37 -8.87
CA GLY A 157 -31.46 -0.60 -8.71
C GLY A 157 -31.52 -1.77 -9.72
N MET A 158 -30.39 -2.06 -10.39
CA MET A 158 -30.28 -3.18 -11.34
C MET A 158 -30.24 -4.54 -10.60
N ASN A 159 -30.76 -5.60 -11.24
CA ASN A 159 -30.55 -6.99 -10.85
C ASN A 159 -30.47 -7.92 -12.08
N CYS A 160 -29.56 -8.89 -12.07
CA CYS A 160 -29.32 -9.78 -13.22
C CYS A 160 -30.40 -10.86 -13.39
N MET A 161 -31.24 -11.05 -12.38
CA MET A 161 -32.42 -11.93 -12.44
C MET A 161 -33.54 -11.39 -13.34
N ASN A 162 -33.53 -10.09 -13.66
CA ASN A 162 -34.50 -9.47 -14.56
C ASN A 162 -33.99 -9.50 -16.00
N LYS A 163 -34.77 -10.05 -16.95
CA LYS A 163 -34.43 -10.03 -18.39
C LYS A 163 -34.27 -8.62 -18.98
N ALA A 164 -34.79 -7.60 -18.30
CA ALA A 164 -34.60 -6.18 -18.64
C ALA A 164 -33.54 -5.49 -17.75
N HIS A 165 -32.49 -6.22 -17.30
CA HIS A 165 -31.40 -5.64 -16.51
C HIS A 165 -30.69 -4.48 -17.22
N GLY A 166 -30.63 -4.49 -18.55
CA GLY A 166 -30.14 -3.35 -19.34
C GLY A 166 -28.62 -3.20 -19.38
N CYS A 167 -27.89 -4.31 -19.34
CA CYS A 167 -26.50 -4.39 -19.81
C CYS A 167 -26.50 -4.87 -21.27
N GLN A 168 -25.62 -4.32 -22.11
CA GLN A 168 -25.47 -4.79 -23.49
C GLN A 168 -24.87 -6.20 -23.59
N HIS A 169 -23.97 -6.57 -22.66
CA HIS A 169 -23.26 -7.85 -22.67
C HIS A 169 -23.53 -8.71 -21.43
N ILE A 170 -22.66 -8.69 -20.43
CA ILE A 170 -22.73 -9.56 -19.25
C ILE A 170 -23.29 -8.74 -18.09
N CYS A 171 -24.10 -9.38 -17.25
CA CYS A 171 -24.54 -8.83 -15.97
C CYS A 171 -23.97 -9.71 -14.85
N ILE A 172 -23.32 -9.09 -13.87
CA ILE A 172 -22.74 -9.75 -12.69
C ILE A 172 -23.36 -9.16 -11.42
N GLU A 173 -23.81 -9.99 -10.47
CA GLU A 173 -24.21 -9.50 -9.14
C GLU A 173 -22.94 -9.31 -8.29
N THR A 174 -22.69 -8.08 -7.83
CA THR A 174 -21.56 -7.74 -6.96
C THR A 174 -22.02 -7.63 -5.50
N PRO A 175 -21.20 -8.05 -4.51
CA PRO A 175 -21.55 -7.92 -3.10
C PRO A 175 -21.70 -6.47 -2.60
N LYS A 176 -21.03 -5.51 -3.25
CA LYS A 176 -20.89 -4.12 -2.75
C LYS A 176 -21.73 -3.08 -3.50
N ALA A 177 -22.11 -3.31 -4.76
CA ALA A 177 -22.89 -2.35 -5.55
C ALA A 177 -24.17 -2.95 -6.16
N GLY A 178 -24.47 -4.22 -5.89
CA GLY A 178 -25.52 -4.96 -6.60
C GLY A 178 -25.09 -5.31 -8.03
N ALA A 179 -26.03 -5.35 -8.98
CA ALA A 179 -25.72 -5.74 -10.34
C ALA A 179 -24.90 -4.70 -11.11
N ALA A 180 -23.82 -5.14 -11.74
CA ALA A 180 -22.95 -4.38 -12.62
C ALA A 180 -22.89 -5.03 -14.02
N CYS A 181 -22.51 -4.24 -15.02
CA CYS A 181 -22.34 -4.70 -16.39
C CYS A 181 -20.86 -4.96 -16.70
N GLU A 182 -20.57 -6.07 -17.37
CA GLU A 182 -19.23 -6.44 -17.84
C GLU A 182 -19.25 -6.70 -19.35
N CYS A 183 -18.15 -6.36 -20.03
CA CYS A 183 -18.04 -6.46 -21.47
C CYS A 183 -17.27 -7.72 -21.91
N ARG A 184 -17.67 -8.29 -23.05
CA ARG A 184 -16.95 -9.41 -23.67
C ARG A 184 -15.58 -8.94 -24.18
N PRO A 185 -14.57 -9.82 -24.28
CA PRO A 185 -13.24 -9.46 -24.79
C PRO A 185 -13.30 -8.73 -26.12
N GLY A 186 -12.51 -7.65 -26.24
CA GLY A 186 -12.55 -6.74 -27.38
C GLY A 186 -13.52 -5.56 -27.25
N PHE A 187 -14.24 -5.46 -26.13
CA PHE A 187 -15.12 -4.34 -25.82
C PHE A 187 -14.84 -3.75 -24.44
N GLU A 188 -14.98 -2.44 -24.30
CA GLU A 188 -14.85 -1.71 -23.02
C GLU A 188 -16.18 -1.08 -22.58
N LEU A 189 -16.34 -0.86 -21.28
CA LEU A 189 -17.59 -0.42 -20.69
C LEU A 189 -17.77 1.09 -20.85
N ALA A 190 -18.84 1.51 -21.53
CA ALA A 190 -19.16 2.90 -21.80
C ALA A 190 -19.39 3.72 -20.49
N LYS A 191 -19.28 5.05 -20.59
CA LYS A 191 -19.50 5.98 -19.45
C LYS A 191 -20.85 5.81 -18.73
N ASN A 192 -21.87 5.29 -19.42
CA ASN A 192 -23.18 5.00 -18.83
C ASN A 192 -23.23 3.70 -17.99
N LYS A 193 -22.11 2.96 -17.91
CA LYS A 193 -21.92 1.69 -17.18
C LYS A 193 -22.88 0.56 -17.61
N ARG A 194 -23.37 0.59 -18.85
CA ARG A 194 -24.35 -0.37 -19.40
C ARG A 194 -23.98 -0.90 -20.77
N ASP A 195 -23.56 0.00 -21.64
CA ASP A 195 -23.19 -0.32 -23.01
C ASP A 195 -21.71 -0.70 -23.11
N CYS A 196 -21.37 -1.44 -24.15
CA CYS A 196 -20.04 -1.98 -24.39
C CYS A 196 -19.56 -1.57 -25.79
N LEU A 197 -18.57 -0.69 -25.82
CA LEU A 197 -18.00 -0.11 -27.03
C LEU A 197 -16.90 -1.04 -27.58
N LEU A 198 -16.89 -1.25 -28.89
CA LEU A 198 -15.85 -2.06 -29.55
C LEU A 198 -14.51 -1.31 -29.50
N THR A 199 -13.40 -1.99 -29.23
CA THR A 199 -12.07 -1.37 -29.21
C THR A 199 -11.26 -1.64 -30.48
N CYS A 200 -10.31 -0.76 -30.78
CA CYS A 200 -9.31 -0.94 -31.84
C CYS A 200 -8.51 -2.25 -31.66
N ASN A 201 -8.34 -2.69 -30.41
CA ASN A 201 -7.68 -3.95 -30.06
C ASN A 201 -8.41 -5.22 -30.60
N HIS A 202 -9.66 -5.11 -31.07
CA HIS A 202 -10.40 -6.21 -31.69
C HIS A 202 -10.85 -5.86 -33.12
N GLY A 203 -10.25 -6.52 -34.11
CA GLY A 203 -10.59 -6.30 -35.52
C GLY A 203 -10.34 -4.87 -36.01
N ASN A 204 -9.37 -4.15 -35.42
CA ASN A 204 -9.07 -2.75 -35.71
C ASN A 204 -10.29 -1.82 -35.52
N GLY A 205 -11.21 -2.15 -34.60
CA GLY A 205 -12.48 -1.41 -34.42
C GLY A 205 -13.43 -1.48 -35.63
N GLY A 206 -13.13 -2.32 -36.62
CA GLY A 206 -13.75 -2.33 -37.95
C GLY A 206 -13.21 -1.28 -38.91
N CYS A 207 -12.14 -0.54 -38.57
CA CYS A 207 -11.50 0.46 -39.42
C CYS A 207 -10.62 -0.17 -40.51
N HIS A 208 -10.64 0.37 -41.73
CA HIS A 208 -9.83 -0.16 -42.83
C HIS A 208 -8.34 0.18 -42.74
N HIS A 209 -7.99 1.34 -42.17
CA HIS A 209 -6.60 1.80 -42.01
C HIS A 209 -6.25 2.03 -40.53
N MET A 210 -6.33 3.28 -40.05
CA MET A 210 -5.98 3.64 -38.67
C MET A 210 -7.24 3.63 -37.80
N CYS A 211 -7.06 3.30 -36.53
CA CYS A 211 -8.11 3.24 -35.51
C CYS A 211 -7.56 3.87 -34.23
N ASP A 212 -8.28 4.84 -33.67
CA ASP A 212 -8.02 5.43 -32.36
C ASP A 212 -9.23 5.18 -31.45
N ASP A 213 -9.01 4.63 -30.26
CA ASP A 213 -10.08 4.38 -29.27
C ASP A 213 -10.55 5.69 -28.63
N THR A 214 -11.86 5.93 -28.61
CA THR A 214 -12.49 7.14 -28.06
C THR A 214 -13.64 6.82 -27.10
N ASP A 215 -14.09 7.84 -26.36
CA ASP A 215 -15.21 7.76 -25.41
C ASP A 215 -16.54 7.26 -26.01
N ASP A 216 -16.72 7.40 -27.32
CA ASP A 216 -17.91 6.98 -28.08
C ASP A 216 -17.65 5.72 -28.93
N GLY A 217 -16.44 5.14 -28.86
CA GLY A 217 -16.03 3.94 -29.60
C GLY A 217 -14.81 4.16 -30.51
N PRO A 218 -14.56 3.27 -31.47
CA PRO A 218 -13.36 3.29 -32.30
C PRO A 218 -13.52 4.27 -33.46
N MET A 219 -12.71 5.33 -33.48
CA MET A 219 -12.68 6.35 -34.53
C MET A 219 -11.69 5.96 -35.63
N CYS A 220 -12.15 5.92 -36.88
CA CYS A 220 -11.34 5.48 -38.01
C CYS A 220 -10.72 6.65 -38.77
N ALA A 221 -9.45 6.50 -39.16
CA ALA A 221 -8.72 7.50 -39.94
C ALA A 221 -7.95 6.86 -41.11
N CYS A 222 -7.79 7.61 -42.20
CA CYS A 222 -7.21 7.11 -43.44
C CYS A 222 -5.78 7.58 -43.67
N HIS A 223 -4.93 6.69 -44.20
CA HIS A 223 -3.60 7.07 -44.68
C HIS A 223 -3.66 8.07 -45.86
N GLN A 224 -2.56 8.78 -46.08
CA GLN A 224 -2.47 9.85 -47.07
C GLN A 224 -2.89 9.39 -48.49
N ASN A 225 -3.67 10.23 -49.17
CA ASN A 225 -4.34 9.98 -50.47
C ASN A 225 -5.59 9.09 -50.45
N TYR A 226 -6.10 8.75 -49.26
CA TYR A 226 -7.41 8.13 -49.08
C TYR A 226 -8.33 9.02 -48.25
N MET A 227 -9.63 8.99 -48.54
CA MET A 227 -10.69 9.64 -47.77
C MET A 227 -11.51 8.60 -46.99
N LEU A 228 -12.05 8.99 -45.84
CA LEU A 228 -13.00 8.16 -45.10
C LEU A 228 -14.33 8.10 -45.86
N HIS A 229 -14.91 6.91 -45.94
CA HIS A 229 -16.19 6.64 -46.59
C HIS A 229 -17.35 6.96 -45.63
N SER A 230 -18.58 7.08 -46.16
CA SER A 230 -19.77 7.45 -45.38
C SER A 230 -20.34 6.32 -44.50
N ASP A 231 -19.53 5.32 -44.17
CA ASP A 231 -19.75 4.32 -43.13
C ASP A 231 -18.82 4.53 -41.92
N ASP A 232 -18.03 5.62 -41.96
CA ASP A 232 -17.04 6.04 -40.98
C ASP A 232 -15.99 4.96 -40.65
N LYS A 233 -15.78 3.98 -41.55
CA LYS A 233 -14.90 2.82 -41.34
C LYS A 233 -14.02 2.48 -42.54
N ALA A 234 -14.55 2.53 -43.75
CA ALA A 234 -13.82 2.23 -44.97
C ALA A 234 -13.02 3.45 -45.46
N CYS A 235 -11.85 3.19 -46.05
CA CYS A 235 -11.04 4.21 -46.71
C CYS A 235 -11.04 3.99 -48.23
N ILE A 236 -11.41 5.03 -48.99
CA ILE A 236 -11.52 5.04 -50.46
C ILE A 236 -10.48 5.95 -51.11
N ASP A 237 -10.12 5.69 -52.39
CA ASP A 237 -9.12 6.49 -53.09
C ASP A 237 -9.62 7.89 -53.51
N ASN A 238 -8.69 8.83 -53.68
CA ASN A 238 -8.96 10.18 -54.19
C ASN A 238 -9.45 10.22 -55.66
N VAL A 239 -9.69 9.07 -56.30
CA VAL A 239 -10.24 8.95 -57.66
C VAL A 239 -11.70 8.51 -57.64
N GLY A 240 -12.27 8.22 -56.46
CA GLY A 240 -13.67 7.81 -56.28
C GLY A 240 -13.98 6.44 -56.90
N ARG A 241 -12.96 5.61 -57.17
CA ARG A 241 -13.15 4.34 -57.88
C ARG A 241 -13.41 3.20 -56.92
N GLN A 242 -14.70 2.87 -56.75
CA GLN A 242 -15.05 1.48 -56.41
C GLN A 242 -14.45 0.56 -57.49
N ARG A 243 -13.52 -0.33 -57.12
CA ARG A 243 -12.93 -1.32 -58.03
C ARG A 243 -13.96 -2.39 -58.37
N GLY A 244 -14.88 -2.06 -59.28
CA GLY A 244 -16.15 -2.79 -59.45
C GLY A 244 -16.51 -3.27 -60.85
N GLU A 245 -15.68 -3.10 -61.89
CA GLU A 245 -16.05 -3.56 -63.24
C GLU A 245 -14.93 -4.25 -64.04
N LYS A 246 -14.92 -5.59 -63.91
CA LYS A 246 -14.41 -6.65 -64.81
C LYS A 246 -13.14 -6.40 -65.64
N ARG A 247 -12.11 -7.16 -65.27
CA ARG A 247 -11.44 -8.08 -66.22
C ARG A 247 -11.55 -9.52 -65.70
N VAL A 248 -11.37 -10.48 -66.61
CA VAL A 248 -11.60 -11.91 -66.35
C VAL A 248 -10.36 -12.56 -65.71
N ALA A 249 -10.62 -13.35 -64.66
CA ALA A 249 -9.75 -14.36 -64.05
C ALA A 249 -8.26 -14.01 -63.78
N ASP A 250 -7.96 -13.73 -62.52
CA ASP A 250 -7.00 -14.58 -61.78
C ASP A 250 -7.37 -14.62 -60.29
N ALA A 251 -6.86 -15.60 -59.54
CA ALA A 251 -7.22 -15.90 -58.15
C ALA A 251 -6.01 -15.86 -57.20
N SER A 252 -5.29 -14.73 -57.16
CA SER A 252 -4.23 -14.50 -56.15
C SER A 252 -3.81 -13.02 -56.03
N GLN A 253 -4.61 -12.19 -55.35
CA GLN A 253 -4.13 -10.91 -54.82
C GLN A 253 -4.89 -10.44 -53.57
N GLU A 254 -4.97 -11.31 -52.57
CA GLU A 254 -4.93 -10.82 -51.19
C GLU A 254 -3.60 -10.07 -51.01
N THR A 255 -3.64 -8.85 -50.49
CA THR A 255 -2.45 -8.02 -50.20
C THR A 255 -2.59 -7.37 -48.83
N CYS A 256 -1.47 -6.98 -48.22
CA CYS A 256 -1.49 -6.29 -46.93
C CYS A 256 -2.20 -4.93 -47.00
N ALA A 257 -2.23 -4.31 -48.18
CA ALA A 257 -2.97 -3.09 -48.47
C ALA A 257 -4.51 -3.27 -48.52
N ILE A 258 -5.04 -4.48 -48.36
CA ILE A 258 -6.48 -4.76 -48.30
C ILE A 258 -6.75 -5.58 -47.03
N ASN A 259 -7.40 -4.98 -46.04
CA ASN A 259 -7.76 -5.63 -44.77
C ASN A 259 -6.57 -6.36 -44.08
N ASN A 260 -5.36 -5.80 -44.13
CA ASN A 260 -4.13 -6.42 -43.60
C ASN A 260 -3.85 -7.84 -44.15
N GLY A 261 -4.30 -8.17 -45.38
CA GLY A 261 -4.25 -9.54 -45.91
C GLY A 261 -5.17 -10.55 -45.21
N GLY A 262 -5.99 -10.08 -44.26
CA GLY A 262 -6.70 -10.91 -43.28
C GLY A 262 -5.84 -11.33 -42.07
N CYS A 263 -4.62 -10.82 -41.90
CA CYS A 263 -3.77 -11.13 -40.76
C CYS A 263 -4.25 -10.45 -39.46
N ASP A 264 -4.25 -11.17 -38.34
CA ASP A 264 -4.60 -10.61 -37.00
C ASP A 264 -3.51 -9.66 -36.43
N ARG A 265 -2.26 -9.78 -36.89
CA ARG A 265 -1.14 -8.92 -36.44
C ARG A 265 -0.34 -8.34 -37.61
N THR A 266 0.84 -8.85 -37.91
CA THR A 266 1.73 -8.28 -38.92
C THR A 266 1.55 -8.98 -40.26
N CYS A 267 1.27 -8.23 -41.33
CA CYS A 267 1.25 -8.73 -42.70
C CYS A 267 2.53 -8.31 -43.46
N LYS A 268 2.99 -9.16 -44.40
CA LYS A 268 3.96 -8.78 -45.44
C LYS A 268 3.53 -9.34 -46.80
N ASP A 269 3.58 -8.49 -47.83
CA ASP A 269 3.33 -8.92 -49.21
C ASP A 269 4.53 -9.75 -49.73
N THR A 270 4.22 -10.80 -50.49
CA THR A 270 5.20 -11.72 -51.10
C THR A 270 4.84 -11.98 -52.56
N SER A 271 5.75 -12.62 -53.31
CA SER A 271 5.52 -12.99 -54.71
C SER A 271 4.40 -14.03 -54.92
N THR A 272 3.84 -14.62 -53.85
CA THR A 272 2.76 -15.62 -53.90
C THR A 272 1.53 -15.23 -53.07
N GLY A 273 1.41 -13.97 -52.64
CA GLY A 273 0.30 -13.48 -51.78
C GLY A 273 0.80 -12.89 -50.46
N VAL A 274 -0.03 -12.94 -49.42
CA VAL A 274 0.32 -12.41 -48.09
C VAL A 274 0.96 -13.44 -47.16
N HIS A 275 1.86 -12.97 -46.30
CA HIS A 275 2.46 -13.73 -45.22
C HIS A 275 2.21 -13.04 -43.87
N CYS A 276 1.44 -13.68 -42.99
CA CYS A 276 1.17 -13.18 -41.64
C CYS A 276 2.26 -13.59 -40.64
N SER A 277 2.49 -12.79 -39.60
CA SER A 277 3.41 -13.12 -38.51
C SER A 277 2.96 -12.51 -37.18
N CYS A 278 3.29 -13.20 -36.08
CA CYS A 278 2.86 -12.85 -34.73
C CYS A 278 3.98 -12.24 -33.88
N PRO A 279 3.66 -11.38 -32.89
CA PRO A 279 4.63 -10.90 -31.91
C PRO A 279 5.06 -12.02 -30.95
N ALA A 280 6.14 -11.77 -30.19
CA ALA A 280 6.67 -12.72 -29.21
C ALA A 280 5.59 -13.12 -28.17
N GLY A 281 5.51 -14.42 -27.86
CA GLY A 281 4.47 -15.01 -27.01
C GLY A 281 3.20 -15.47 -27.74
N PHE A 282 3.06 -15.16 -29.03
CA PHE A 282 1.90 -15.54 -29.85
C PHE A 282 2.29 -16.48 -30.99
N THR A 283 1.42 -17.45 -31.28
CA THR A 283 1.60 -18.48 -32.31
C THR A 283 0.60 -18.28 -33.45
N LEU A 284 1.10 -18.31 -34.70
CA LEU A 284 0.22 -18.26 -35.88
C LEU A 284 -0.58 -19.57 -35.96
N GLN A 285 -1.89 -19.48 -36.13
CA GLN A 285 -2.78 -20.63 -36.20
C GLN A 285 -2.74 -21.29 -37.59
N ALA A 286 -3.35 -22.48 -37.71
CA ALA A 286 -3.35 -23.26 -38.94
C ALA A 286 -4.15 -22.63 -40.11
N ASP A 287 -4.86 -21.53 -39.86
CA ASP A 287 -5.46 -20.67 -40.90
C ASP A 287 -4.43 -19.77 -41.60
N GLY A 288 -3.19 -19.71 -41.09
CA GLY A 288 -2.11 -18.86 -41.60
C GLY A 288 -2.33 -17.37 -41.33
N LYS A 289 -3.32 -16.98 -40.53
CA LYS A 289 -3.80 -15.59 -40.39
C LYS A 289 -4.00 -15.13 -38.94
N THR A 290 -4.52 -15.98 -38.05
CA THR A 290 -4.83 -15.63 -36.65
C THR A 290 -3.63 -15.83 -35.73
N CYS A 291 -3.36 -14.91 -34.81
CA CYS A 291 -2.33 -15.09 -33.77
C CYS A 291 -2.96 -15.44 -32.42
N LYS A 292 -2.53 -16.54 -31.80
CA LYS A 292 -3.02 -16.98 -30.49
C LYS A 292 -1.87 -17.08 -29.49
N GLY A 293 -1.98 -16.36 -28.39
CA GLY A 293 -1.07 -16.49 -27.25
C GLY A 293 -1.33 -17.77 -26.48
N GLU A 294 -0.28 -18.37 -25.92
CA GLU A 294 -0.48 -19.25 -24.76
C GLU A 294 -0.92 -18.37 -23.59
N VAL A 295 -2.17 -18.49 -23.18
CA VAL A 295 -2.63 -17.87 -21.92
C VAL A 295 -2.01 -18.64 -20.77
N LYS A 296 -0.79 -18.27 -20.38
CA LYS A 296 -0.16 -18.71 -19.14
C LYS A 296 -0.88 -18.05 -17.97
N CYS A 297 -2.03 -18.61 -17.61
CA CYS A 297 -2.73 -18.26 -16.37
C CYS A 297 -1.83 -18.60 -15.17
N HIS A 298 -1.07 -17.62 -14.69
CA HIS A 298 -0.73 -17.62 -13.27
C HIS A 298 -2.04 -17.57 -12.48
N ASN A 299 -2.27 -18.62 -11.68
CA ASN A 299 -3.40 -18.79 -10.78
C ASN A 299 -4.79 -18.98 -11.40
N CYS A 300 -4.92 -19.77 -12.48
CA CYS A 300 -6.17 -20.52 -12.70
C CYS A 300 -6.19 -21.77 -11.82
N VAL A 301 -6.77 -21.68 -10.62
CA VAL A 301 -7.11 -22.85 -9.81
C VAL A 301 -8.34 -23.52 -10.45
N ILE A 302 -8.12 -24.59 -11.24
CA ILE A 302 -9.21 -25.37 -11.79
C ILE A 302 -9.81 -26.23 -10.67
N ALA A 303 -10.92 -25.75 -10.11
CA ALA A 303 -11.78 -26.55 -9.24
C ALA A 303 -12.51 -27.62 -10.08
N MET A 304 -11.85 -28.74 -10.34
CA MET A 304 -12.53 -29.94 -10.86
C MET A 304 -13.38 -30.55 -9.75
N LEU A 305 -14.70 -30.53 -9.95
CA LEU A 305 -15.65 -31.27 -9.12
C LEU A 305 -15.52 -32.78 -9.37
N PHE A 306 -15.35 -33.53 -8.29
CA PHE A 306 -15.59 -34.97 -8.16
C PHE A 306 -16.18 -35.23 -6.78
#